data_AF-A0A438HWL9-F1
#
_entry.id   AF-A0A438HWL9-F1
#
_cell.length_a   1.000
_cell.length_b   1.000
_cell.length_c   1.000
_cell.angle_alpha   90.00
_cell.angle_beta   90.00
_cell.angle_gamma   90.00
#
_symmetry.space_group_name_H-M   'P 1'
#
loop_
_entity.id
_entity.type
_entity.pdbx_description
1 polymer ?
#
loop_
_entity_poly.entity_id
_entity_poly.type
_entity_poly.pdbx_seq_one_letter_code
_entity_poly.pdbx_strand_id
1 'polypeptide(L)'
;MYRVKHCPKRPCFTLSKGMYMPHIFCLVENHIVGAPCGVMDQMASVCGEANKLLAMVCQPAEVLGLVEIPSHIQFWGIDSGIRHSVGGADYGSVRIGTFLGRKMIKSMASEISSYSLANGNSDWQVCAMNSDEMEKDGRELLEVEASLDYLCNLSPHRYEAVFAKKLPEYITGEAFMEKYVDHEDSVTVIDQRRNYAVRASTRHPIYENFRVKVSTSVIIDYINCGA
;
A
#
# COMPACT_ATOMS: atom_id res chain seq x y z
N MET A 1 1.11 11.78 38.69
CA MET A 1 2.28 12.25 37.92
C MET A 1 2.74 11.10 37.04
N TYR A 2 2.13 10.92 35.86
CA TYR A 2 2.38 9.75 35.01
C TYR A 2 3.65 9.98 34.18
N ARG A 3 4.68 9.17 34.49
CA ARG A 3 6.01 9.19 33.87
C ARG A 3 5.93 8.37 32.57
N VAL A 4 5.92 9.04 31.42
CA VAL A 4 5.96 8.39 30.11
C VAL A 4 7.34 7.72 29.94
N LYS A 5 7.35 6.39 29.83
CA LYS A 5 8.56 5.61 29.53
C LYS A 5 9.04 5.95 28.12
N HIS A 6 10.31 6.29 28.02
CA HIS A 6 11.02 6.56 26.77
C HIS A 6 11.03 5.30 25.89
N CYS A 7 10.49 5.41 24.67
CA CYS A 7 10.58 4.37 23.63
C CYS A 7 11.67 4.81 22.64
N PRO A 8 12.74 4.03 22.41
CA PRO A 8 13.85 4.44 21.57
C PRO A 8 13.51 4.26 20.07
N LYS A 9 13.89 5.25 19.27
CA LYS A 9 13.86 5.32 17.79
C LYS A 9 12.46 5.43 17.15
N ARG A 10 11.89 6.65 17.16
CA ARG A 10 10.90 7.06 16.15
C ARG A 10 11.62 7.76 14.99
N PRO A 11 11.26 7.54 13.72
CA PRO A 11 11.75 8.35 12.62
C PRO A 11 11.34 9.81 12.86
N CYS A 12 12.31 10.72 12.81
CA CYS A 12 12.05 12.16 12.90
C CYS A 12 11.50 12.61 11.54
N PHE A 13 10.18 12.61 11.37
CA PHE A 13 9.56 13.21 10.19
C PHE A 13 9.51 14.73 10.37
N THR A 14 10.34 15.45 9.62
CA THR A 14 10.22 16.91 9.43
C THR A 14 8.98 17.19 8.59
N LEU A 15 7.81 17.25 9.23
CA LEU A 15 6.56 17.66 8.61
C LEU A 15 6.50 19.19 8.54
N SER A 16 6.10 19.74 7.39
CA SER A 16 5.79 21.17 7.26
C SER A 16 4.66 21.55 8.24
N LYS A 17 4.63 22.81 8.69
CA LYS A 17 3.74 23.26 9.80
C LYS A 17 2.23 22.97 9.60
N GLY A 18 1.77 22.72 8.37
CA GLY A 18 0.38 22.34 8.05
C GLY A 18 0.07 20.84 8.09
N MET A 19 1.07 19.96 8.05
CA MET A 19 0.91 18.50 7.96
C MET A 19 0.88 17.77 9.31
N TYR A 20 1.14 18.48 10.41
CA TYR A 20 1.16 17.90 11.76
C TYR A 20 -0.22 17.43 12.23
N MET A 21 -1.26 18.21 11.93
CA MET A 21 -2.62 17.98 12.44
C MET A 21 -3.28 16.73 11.85
N PRO A 22 -3.27 16.50 10.51
CA PRO A 22 -3.83 15.27 9.92
C PRO A 22 -3.14 14.00 10.44
N HIS A 23 -1.82 14.06 10.63
CA HIS A 23 -1.06 12.92 11.13
C HIS A 23 -1.40 12.59 12.60
N ILE A 24 -1.63 13.60 13.44
CA ILE A 24 -2.08 13.38 14.83
C ILE A 24 -3.46 12.73 14.84
N PHE A 25 -4.39 13.19 14.00
CA PHE A 25 -5.74 12.60 13.93
C PHE A 25 -5.71 11.15 13.44
N CYS A 26 -4.88 10.84 12.45
CA CYS A 26 -4.67 9.46 12.00
C CYS A 26 -4.13 8.56 13.14
N LEU A 27 -3.18 9.06 13.96
CA LEU A 27 -2.69 8.32 15.12
C LEU A 27 -3.78 8.11 16.19
N VAL A 28 -4.63 9.11 16.41
CA VAL A 28 -5.77 9.01 17.34
C VAL A 28 -6.77 7.96 16.86
N GLU A 29 -7.11 7.92 15.58
CA GLU A 29 -8.01 6.89 15.04
C GLU A 29 -7.43 5.48 15.19
N ASN A 30 -6.16 5.30 14.85
CA ASN A 30 -5.49 4.00 14.96
C ASN A 30 -5.36 3.54 16.42
N HIS A 31 -4.92 4.40 17.33
CA HIS A 31 -4.51 3.98 18.69
C HIS A 31 -5.55 4.22 19.78
N ILE A 32 -6.50 5.14 19.59
CA ILE A 32 -7.54 5.45 20.57
C ILE A 32 -8.88 4.86 20.12
N VAL A 33 -9.27 5.09 18.87
CA VAL A 33 -10.53 4.57 18.32
C VAL A 33 -10.41 3.09 17.94
N GLY A 34 -9.20 2.64 17.59
CA GLY A 34 -8.93 1.27 17.14
C GLY A 34 -9.33 1.02 15.69
N ALA A 35 -9.58 2.09 14.91
CA ALA A 35 -9.87 2.01 13.48
C ALA A 35 -8.54 2.05 12.72
N PRO A 36 -8.15 0.98 12.00
CA PRO A 36 -6.80 0.89 11.48
C PRO A 36 -6.67 1.62 10.12
N CYS A 37 -7.05 2.89 10.05
CA CYS A 37 -7.20 3.67 8.82
C CYS A 37 -5.89 4.34 8.33
N GLY A 38 -5.94 4.81 7.08
CA GLY A 38 -4.91 5.68 6.49
C GLY A 38 -5.13 7.16 6.83
N VAL A 39 -4.31 8.04 6.26
CA VAL A 39 -4.27 9.49 6.54
C VAL A 39 -5.15 10.35 5.61
N MET A 40 -5.76 9.71 4.60
CA MET A 40 -6.39 10.41 3.47
C MET A 40 -7.58 11.28 3.90
N ASP A 41 -8.47 10.76 4.75
CA ASP A 41 -9.69 11.47 5.16
C ASP A 41 -9.35 12.70 6.01
N GLN A 42 -8.33 12.56 6.86
CA GLN A 42 -7.84 13.66 7.70
C GLN A 42 -7.16 14.73 6.83
N MET A 43 -6.42 14.32 5.79
CA MET A 43 -5.80 15.25 4.85
C MET A 43 -6.84 15.98 4.00
N ALA A 44 -7.85 15.28 3.47
CA ALA A 44 -8.94 15.88 2.72
C ALA A 44 -9.72 16.90 3.58
N SER A 45 -9.97 16.58 4.85
CA SER A 45 -10.70 17.45 5.77
C SER A 45 -9.94 18.73 6.14
N VAL A 46 -8.61 18.66 6.26
CA VAL A 46 -7.77 19.79 6.69
C VAL A 46 -7.28 20.62 5.51
N CYS A 47 -6.94 19.99 4.38
CA CYS A 47 -6.26 20.61 3.25
C CYS A 47 -7.19 20.85 2.04
N GLY A 48 -8.44 20.40 2.09
CA GLY A 48 -9.41 20.58 1.00
C GLY A 48 -9.84 22.04 0.84
N GLU A 49 -10.06 22.44 -0.41
CA GLU A 49 -10.64 23.74 -0.76
C GLU A 49 -11.89 23.55 -1.62
N ALA A 50 -12.84 24.48 -1.52
CA ALA A 50 -14.07 24.44 -2.31
C ALA A 50 -13.75 24.48 -3.81
N ASN A 51 -14.47 23.67 -4.59
CA ASN A 51 -14.33 23.55 -6.06
C ASN A 51 -12.96 23.06 -6.57
N LYS A 52 -12.14 22.47 -5.70
CA LYS A 52 -10.83 21.92 -6.06
C LYS A 52 -10.69 20.47 -5.63
N LEU A 53 -9.99 19.67 -6.43
CA LEU A 53 -9.53 18.34 -6.06
C LEU A 53 -8.18 18.47 -5.35
N LEU A 54 -8.01 17.75 -4.24
CA LEU A 54 -6.74 17.67 -3.52
C LEU A 54 -5.86 16.58 -4.11
N ALA A 55 -4.74 16.96 -4.71
CA ALA A 55 -3.70 16.04 -5.14
C ALA A 55 -2.73 15.80 -3.98
N MET A 56 -2.57 14.54 -3.57
CA MET A 56 -1.66 14.16 -2.48
C MET A 56 -1.06 12.78 -2.70
N VAL A 57 0.09 12.53 -2.07
CA VAL A 57 0.70 11.21 -1.96
C VAL A 57 0.66 10.74 -0.51
N CYS A 58 0.27 9.49 -0.29
CA CYS A 58 0.19 8.91 1.06
C CYS A 58 1.57 8.56 1.65
N GLN A 59 2.62 8.58 0.83
CA GLN A 59 4.00 8.35 1.23
C GLN A 59 4.85 9.54 0.75
N PRO A 60 5.34 10.42 1.64
CA PRO A 60 5.27 10.40 3.11
C PRO A 60 4.05 11.15 3.71
N ALA A 61 2.90 11.16 3.04
CA ALA A 61 1.72 11.98 3.37
C ALA A 61 1.92 13.47 3.06
N GLU A 62 2.10 13.76 1.78
CA GLU A 62 2.39 15.10 1.26
C GLU A 62 1.30 15.58 0.31
N VAL A 63 0.94 16.86 0.42
CA VAL A 63 0.05 17.54 -0.53
C VAL A 63 0.87 17.99 -1.74
N LEU A 64 0.50 17.50 -2.92
CA LEU A 64 1.12 17.90 -4.18
C LEU A 64 0.55 19.22 -4.71
N GLY A 65 -0.72 19.49 -4.43
CA GLY A 65 -1.39 20.73 -4.83
C GLY A 65 -2.91 20.59 -4.88
N LEU A 66 -3.56 21.65 -5.33
CA LEU A 66 -4.99 21.70 -5.56
C LEU A 66 -5.25 21.90 -7.05
N VAL A 67 -6.24 21.16 -7.56
CA VAL A 67 -6.60 21.13 -8.98
C VAL A 67 -8.01 21.67 -9.11
N GLU A 68 -8.18 22.79 -9.81
CA GLU A 68 -9.50 23.38 -10.09
C GLU A 68 -10.38 22.39 -10.86
N ILE A 69 -11.64 22.27 -10.45
CA ILE A 69 -12.62 21.46 -11.17
C ILE A 69 -13.16 22.29 -12.34
N PRO A 70 -13.04 21.84 -13.60
CA PRO A 70 -13.59 22.56 -14.74
C PRO A 70 -15.10 22.79 -14.60
N SER A 71 -15.58 23.96 -15.03
CA SER A 71 -16.99 24.37 -14.84
C SER A 71 -18.03 23.43 -15.48
N HIS A 72 -17.62 22.65 -16.49
CA HIS A 72 -18.45 21.65 -17.16
C HIS A 72 -18.36 20.25 -16.54
N ILE A 73 -17.60 20.07 -15.46
CA ILE A 73 -17.51 18.82 -14.69
C ILE A 73 -18.17 19.02 -13.33
N GLN A 74 -19.00 18.06 -12.93
CA GLN A 74 -19.66 18.05 -11.62
C GLN A 74 -19.55 16.67 -10.98
N PHE A 75 -19.34 16.65 -9.66
CA PHE A 75 -19.29 15.43 -8.87
C PHE A 75 -20.59 15.27 -8.07
N TRP A 76 -21.16 14.08 -8.10
CA TRP A 76 -22.37 13.73 -7.38
C TRP A 76 -22.07 12.58 -6.42
N GLY A 77 -22.32 12.80 -5.13
CA GLY A 77 -22.28 11.73 -4.12
C GLY A 77 -23.65 11.10 -3.99
N ILE A 78 -23.76 9.79 -4.26
CA ILE A 78 -25.00 9.04 -4.08
C ILE A 78 -24.84 8.16 -2.85
N ASP A 79 -25.66 8.40 -1.83
CA ASP A 79 -25.72 7.54 -0.64
C ASP A 79 -26.45 6.23 -0.97
N SER A 80 -25.77 5.11 -0.75
CA SER A 80 -26.34 3.77 -0.94
C SER A 80 -27.44 3.40 0.06
N GLY A 81 -27.53 4.13 1.18
CA GLY A 81 -28.44 3.81 2.29
C GLY A 81 -27.97 2.64 3.18
N ILE A 82 -26.81 2.02 2.87
CA ILE A 82 -26.24 0.93 3.66
C ILE A 82 -25.25 1.51 4.67
N ARG A 83 -25.46 1.21 5.96
CA ARG A 83 -24.53 1.60 7.02
C ARG A 83 -23.33 0.67 7.03
N HIS A 84 -22.14 1.22 6.84
CA HIS A 84 -20.85 0.55 7.05
C HIS A 84 -20.12 1.19 8.23
N SER A 85 -19.43 0.38 9.05
CA SER A 85 -18.56 0.87 10.12
C SER A 85 -17.10 0.62 9.76
N VAL A 86 -16.30 1.69 9.71
CA VAL A 86 -14.87 1.63 9.37
C VAL A 86 -14.04 0.93 10.45
N GLY A 87 -14.53 0.91 11.70
CA GLY A 87 -13.96 0.13 12.81
C GLY A 87 -14.48 -1.32 12.89
N GLY A 88 -15.28 -1.76 11.91
CA GLY A 88 -15.84 -3.10 11.86
C GLY A 88 -14.80 -4.19 11.55
N ALA A 89 -15.18 -5.44 11.83
CA ALA A 89 -14.35 -6.62 11.59
C ALA A 89 -13.89 -6.75 10.12
N ASP A 90 -14.64 -6.21 9.16
CA ASP A 90 -14.37 -6.33 7.73
C ASP A 90 -13.15 -5.50 7.31
N TYR A 91 -13.05 -4.25 7.78
CA TYR A 91 -11.91 -3.38 7.49
C TYR A 91 -10.61 -3.97 8.05
N GLY A 92 -10.65 -4.42 9.31
CA GLY A 92 -9.52 -5.09 9.95
C GLY A 92 -9.06 -6.33 9.18
N SER A 93 -9.98 -7.16 8.68
CA SER A 93 -9.61 -8.34 7.88
C SER A 93 -8.96 -8.02 6.55
N VAL A 94 -9.42 -6.98 5.86
CA VAL A 94 -8.80 -6.56 4.59
C VAL A 94 -7.39 -6.03 4.83
N ARG A 95 -7.19 -5.23 5.89
CA ARG A 95 -5.86 -4.77 6.28
C ARG A 95 -4.96 -5.96 6.61
N ILE A 96 -5.38 -6.87 7.49
CA ILE A 96 -4.58 -8.06 7.82
C ILE A 96 -4.25 -8.84 6.55
N GLY A 97 -5.24 -9.14 5.70
CA GLY A 97 -5.04 -9.86 4.43
C GLY A 97 -4.03 -9.18 3.50
N THR A 98 -4.03 -7.85 3.46
CA THR A 98 -3.05 -7.03 2.73
C THR A 98 -1.64 -7.26 3.27
N PHE A 99 -1.46 -7.19 4.59
CA PHE A 99 -0.17 -7.40 5.23
C PHE A 99 0.32 -8.86 5.15
N LEU A 100 -0.58 -9.85 5.23
CA LEU A 100 -0.24 -11.26 4.99
C LEU A 100 0.37 -11.43 3.59
N GLY A 101 -0.28 -10.85 2.57
CA GLY A 101 0.19 -10.89 1.20
C GLY A 101 1.54 -10.22 1.00
N ARG A 102 1.76 -9.07 1.64
CA ARG A 102 3.06 -8.38 1.65
C ARG A 102 4.16 -9.29 2.22
N LYS A 103 3.91 -9.94 3.36
CA LYS A 103 4.87 -10.86 3.98
C LYS A 103 5.20 -12.04 3.06
N MET A 104 4.20 -12.62 2.42
CA MET A 104 4.39 -13.71 1.46
C MET A 104 5.23 -13.27 0.25
N ILE A 105 4.97 -12.08 -0.31
CA ILE A 105 5.76 -11.53 -1.42
C ILE A 105 7.22 -11.33 -1.01
N LYS A 106 7.48 -10.73 0.15
CA LYS A 106 8.85 -10.53 0.66
C LYS A 106 9.62 -11.84 0.83
N SER A 107 8.95 -12.87 1.37
CA SER A 107 9.53 -14.23 1.50
C SER A 107 9.86 -14.82 0.13
N MET A 108 8.91 -14.80 -0.80
CA MET A 108 9.11 -15.34 -2.15
C MET A 108 10.23 -14.62 -2.90
N ALA A 109 10.31 -13.29 -2.81
CA ALA A 109 11.38 -12.51 -3.43
C ALA A 109 12.75 -12.86 -2.83
N SER A 110 12.83 -13.03 -1.51
CA SER A 110 14.04 -13.46 -0.79
C SER A 110 14.48 -14.87 -1.21
N GLU A 111 13.52 -15.80 -1.32
CA GLU A 111 13.76 -17.16 -1.81
C GLU A 111 14.32 -17.13 -3.25
N ILE A 112 13.66 -16.43 -4.17
CA ILE A 112 14.10 -16.30 -5.58
C ILE A 112 15.52 -15.70 -5.66
N SER A 113 15.81 -14.67 -4.86
CA SER A 113 17.14 -14.05 -4.80
C SER A 113 18.20 -15.05 -4.34
N SER A 114 17.89 -15.86 -3.31
CA SER A 114 18.82 -16.88 -2.80
C SER A 114 19.11 -18.00 -3.81
N TYR A 115 18.12 -18.45 -4.59
CA TYR A 115 18.33 -19.45 -5.65
C TYR A 115 19.21 -18.90 -6.79
N SER A 116 19.04 -17.63 -7.15
CA SER A 116 19.88 -16.98 -8.16
C SER A 116 21.35 -16.86 -7.71
N LEU A 117 21.61 -16.72 -6.40
CA LEU A 117 22.96 -16.77 -5.83
C LEU A 117 23.58 -18.17 -5.84
N ALA A 118 22.79 -19.21 -5.63
CA ALA A 118 23.27 -20.59 -5.56
C ALA A 118 23.51 -21.21 -6.95
N ASN A 119 22.77 -20.77 -7.97
CA ASN A 119 22.67 -21.45 -9.27
C ASN A 119 23.31 -20.66 -10.42
N GLY A 120 24.51 -20.11 -10.20
CA GLY A 120 25.27 -19.32 -11.19
C GLY A 120 25.69 -20.05 -12.48
N ASN A 121 25.00 -21.11 -12.90
CA ASN A 121 25.14 -21.74 -14.22
C ASN A 121 23.82 -22.39 -14.70
N SER A 122 23.39 -21.95 -15.90
CA SER A 122 22.49 -22.56 -16.90
C SER A 122 21.08 -23.02 -16.48
N ASP A 123 20.04 -22.25 -16.86
CA ASP A 123 19.01 -22.67 -17.85
C ASP A 123 17.85 -21.65 -17.92
N TRP A 124 18.06 -20.56 -18.66
CA TRP A 124 16.98 -19.88 -19.39
C TRP A 124 17.55 -19.37 -20.72
N GLN A 125 17.72 -20.28 -21.66
CA GLN A 125 18.05 -19.95 -23.04
C GLN A 125 16.80 -19.41 -23.74
N VAL A 126 16.98 -18.28 -24.45
CA VAL A 126 16.16 -17.60 -25.50
C VAL A 126 15.89 -16.14 -25.07
N CYS A 127 16.40 -15.07 -25.68
CA CYS A 127 17.25 -14.82 -26.84
C CYS A 127 18.20 -13.66 -26.51
N ALA A 128 19.47 -13.81 -26.87
CA ALA A 128 20.51 -12.81 -26.70
C ALA A 128 20.21 -11.53 -27.49
N MET A 129 20.00 -10.41 -26.80
CA MET A 129 20.60 -9.12 -27.09
C MET A 129 20.84 -8.36 -25.77
N ASN A 130 22.13 -8.14 -25.46
CA ASN A 130 22.74 -7.33 -24.38
C ASN A 130 22.50 -7.80 -22.92
N SER A 131 23.40 -8.66 -22.41
CA SER A 131 23.16 -9.51 -21.22
C SER A 131 23.71 -9.02 -19.87
N ASP A 132 24.53 -7.96 -19.79
CA ASP A 132 25.18 -7.61 -18.50
C ASP A 132 24.44 -6.52 -17.70
N GLU A 133 23.62 -5.69 -18.35
CA GLU A 133 22.82 -4.65 -17.68
C GLU A 133 21.49 -5.20 -17.14
N MET A 134 20.90 -6.19 -17.84
CA MET A 134 19.57 -6.73 -17.52
C MET A 134 19.56 -7.69 -16.32
N GLU A 135 20.65 -8.43 -16.08
CA GLU A 135 20.78 -9.32 -14.92
C GLU A 135 21.02 -8.56 -13.60
N LYS A 136 21.71 -7.41 -13.66
CA LYS A 136 21.87 -6.51 -12.50
C LYS A 136 20.53 -5.89 -12.11
N ASP A 137 19.77 -5.41 -13.09
CA ASP A 137 18.45 -4.83 -12.89
C ASP A 137 17.49 -5.83 -12.23
N GLY A 138 17.46 -7.09 -12.71
CA GLY A 138 16.63 -8.14 -12.13
C GLY A 138 16.96 -8.50 -10.67
N ARG A 139 18.24 -8.46 -10.28
CA ARG A 139 18.69 -8.73 -8.91
C ARG A 139 18.34 -7.58 -7.96
N GLU A 140 18.60 -6.34 -8.37
CA GLU A 140 18.27 -5.14 -7.60
C GLU A 140 16.75 -5.07 -7.34
N LEU A 141 15.94 -5.38 -8.36
CA LEU A 141 14.48 -5.45 -8.23
C LEU A 141 14.01 -6.48 -7.19
N LEU A 142 14.64 -7.67 -7.14
CA LEU A 142 14.30 -8.70 -6.15
C LEU A 142 14.68 -8.31 -4.72
N GLU A 143 15.78 -7.57 -4.53
CA GLU A 143 16.17 -7.05 -3.23
C GLU A 143 15.20 -5.98 -2.72
N VAL A 144 14.72 -5.11 -3.62
CA VAL A 144 13.65 -4.14 -3.33
C VAL A 144 12.34 -4.86 -2.98
N GLU A 145 11.97 -5.91 -3.71
CA GLU A 145 10.77 -6.71 -3.44
C GLU A 145 10.85 -7.48 -2.11
N ALA A 146 12.05 -7.95 -1.74
CA ALA A 146 12.31 -8.62 -0.46
C ALA A 146 12.21 -7.66 0.74
N SER A 147 12.55 -6.38 0.52
CA SER A 147 12.49 -5.31 1.52
C SER A 147 11.24 -4.41 1.40
N LEU A 148 10.21 -4.87 0.66
CA LEU A 148 9.05 -4.06 0.32
C LEU A 148 8.24 -3.61 1.54
N ASP A 149 8.26 -2.30 1.82
CA ASP A 149 7.46 -1.71 2.90
C ASP A 149 6.00 -1.51 2.50
N TYR A 150 5.71 -1.21 1.23
CA TYR A 150 4.35 -0.93 0.78
C TYR A 150 4.04 -1.64 -0.54
N LEU A 151 2.92 -2.37 -0.57
CA LEU A 151 2.48 -3.10 -1.76
C LEU A 151 2.25 -2.19 -2.97
N CYS A 152 1.82 -0.95 -2.75
CA CYS A 152 1.61 0.02 -3.84
C CYS A 152 2.90 0.39 -4.60
N ASN A 153 4.08 0.04 -4.09
CA ASN A 153 5.36 0.25 -4.75
C ASN A 153 5.70 -0.90 -5.72
N LEU A 154 4.93 -1.99 -5.71
CA LEU A 154 5.00 -3.05 -6.69
C LEU A 154 4.14 -2.69 -7.91
N SER A 155 4.65 -2.91 -9.12
CA SER A 155 3.87 -2.67 -10.34
C SER A 155 2.87 -3.82 -10.63
N PRO A 156 1.70 -3.55 -11.23
CA PRO A 156 0.73 -4.60 -11.57
C PRO A 156 1.33 -5.68 -12.49
N HIS A 157 2.11 -5.28 -13.50
CA HIS A 157 2.80 -6.22 -14.40
C HIS A 157 3.70 -7.18 -13.61
N ARG A 158 4.50 -6.64 -12.70
CA ARG A 158 5.44 -7.43 -11.91
C ARG A 158 4.71 -8.37 -10.94
N TYR A 159 3.66 -7.87 -10.30
CA TYR A 159 2.77 -8.66 -9.45
C TYR A 159 2.16 -9.86 -10.19
N GLU A 160 1.57 -9.64 -11.36
CA GLU A 160 0.93 -10.69 -12.16
C GLU A 160 1.93 -11.72 -12.70
N ALA A 161 3.11 -11.26 -13.14
CA ALA A 161 4.12 -12.15 -13.70
C ALA A 161 4.70 -13.13 -12.67
N VAL A 162 4.94 -12.67 -11.42
CA VAL A 162 5.74 -13.44 -10.45
C VAL A 162 4.92 -13.97 -9.28
N PHE A 163 3.97 -13.18 -8.75
CA PHE A 163 3.40 -13.41 -7.42
C PHE A 163 1.92 -13.81 -7.44
N ALA A 164 1.11 -13.25 -8.34
CA ALA A 164 -0.36 -13.40 -8.30
C ALA A 164 -0.83 -14.86 -8.28
N LYS A 165 -0.22 -15.73 -9.08
CA LYS A 165 -0.56 -17.16 -9.14
C LYS A 165 -0.08 -17.96 -7.92
N LYS A 166 0.96 -17.49 -7.23
CA LYS A 166 1.57 -18.17 -6.08
C LYS A 166 0.89 -17.81 -4.76
N LEU A 167 0.27 -16.63 -4.67
CA LEU A 167 -0.50 -16.24 -3.49
C LEU A 167 -1.81 -17.04 -3.40
N PRO A 168 -2.19 -17.59 -2.24
CA PRO A 168 -3.47 -18.26 -2.10
C PRO A 168 -4.63 -17.25 -2.17
N GLU A 169 -5.81 -17.68 -2.64
CA GLU A 169 -7.03 -16.85 -2.57
C GLU A 169 -7.38 -16.52 -1.12
N TYR A 170 -7.31 -17.53 -0.25
CA TYR A 170 -7.61 -17.43 1.16
C TYR A 170 -6.59 -18.20 2.01
N ILE A 171 -6.32 -17.73 3.22
CA ILE A 171 -5.55 -18.46 4.23
C ILE A 171 -6.14 -18.23 5.63
N THR A 172 -6.13 -19.26 6.47
CA THR A 172 -6.46 -19.09 7.89
C THR A 172 -5.31 -18.39 8.63
N GLY A 173 -5.65 -17.64 9.68
CA GLY A 173 -4.64 -17.03 10.53
C GLY A 173 -3.69 -18.06 11.12
N GLU A 174 -4.21 -19.22 11.54
CA GLU A 174 -3.42 -20.35 12.05
C GLU A 174 -2.37 -20.84 11.03
N ALA A 175 -2.79 -21.19 9.82
CA ALA A 175 -1.89 -21.70 8.77
C ALA A 175 -0.86 -20.65 8.35
N PHE A 176 -1.20 -19.35 8.42
CA PHE A 176 -0.23 -18.29 8.18
C PHE A 176 0.84 -18.23 9.29
N MET A 177 0.42 -18.27 10.55
CA MET A 177 1.30 -18.16 11.71
C MET A 177 2.28 -19.32 11.82
N GLU A 178 1.88 -20.53 11.42
CA GLU A 178 2.76 -21.70 11.35
C GLU A 178 3.98 -21.46 10.43
N LYS A 179 3.81 -20.69 9.36
CA LYS A 179 4.85 -20.47 8.34
C LYS A 179 5.60 -19.15 8.49
N TYR A 180 4.93 -18.07 8.87
CA TYR A 180 5.47 -16.71 8.76
C TYR A 180 5.65 -15.96 10.09
N VAL A 181 5.17 -16.53 11.21
CA VAL A 181 5.26 -16.00 12.59
C VAL A 181 4.52 -14.68 12.84
N ASP A 182 4.62 -13.68 11.96
CA ASP A 182 3.96 -12.37 12.07
C ASP A 182 3.77 -11.73 10.68
N HIS A 183 2.83 -10.78 10.57
CA HIS A 183 2.51 -10.04 9.34
C HIS A 183 3.12 -8.64 9.26
N GLU A 184 3.88 -8.20 10.26
CA GLU A 184 4.59 -6.91 10.28
C GLU A 184 3.64 -5.70 10.23
N ASP A 185 2.47 -5.80 10.86
CA ASP A 185 1.57 -4.67 11.12
C ASP A 185 1.55 -4.34 12.62
N SER A 186 1.84 -3.09 12.97
CA SER A 186 1.86 -2.64 14.37
C SER A 186 0.47 -2.33 14.95
N VAL A 187 -0.56 -2.27 14.09
CA VAL A 187 -1.91 -1.83 14.49
C VAL A 187 -2.87 -3.00 14.66
N THR A 188 -2.68 -4.09 13.90
CA THR A 188 -3.61 -5.22 13.89
C THR A 188 -2.99 -6.50 14.45
N VAL A 189 -3.84 -7.40 14.93
CA VAL A 189 -3.45 -8.72 15.44
C VAL A 189 -4.18 -9.79 14.61
N ILE A 190 -3.47 -10.84 14.22
CA ILE A 190 -4.05 -11.96 13.48
C ILE A 190 -4.95 -12.79 14.41
N ASP A 191 -6.20 -12.98 14.00
CA ASP A 191 -7.08 -13.98 14.58
C ASP A 191 -6.84 -15.32 13.88
N GLN A 192 -6.31 -16.30 14.61
CA GLN A 192 -5.95 -17.61 14.08
C GLN A 192 -7.15 -18.36 13.50
N ARG A 193 -8.36 -18.15 14.02
CA ARG A 193 -9.58 -18.85 13.59
C ARG A 193 -10.21 -18.24 12.35
N ARG A 194 -9.79 -17.04 11.96
CA ARG A 194 -10.36 -16.31 10.84
C ARG A 194 -9.69 -16.69 9.53
N ASN A 195 -10.48 -16.65 8.45
CA ASN A 195 -9.98 -16.82 7.09
C ASN A 195 -9.83 -15.44 6.42
N TYR A 196 -8.69 -15.21 5.77
CA TYR A 196 -8.33 -13.91 5.18
C TYR A 196 -8.23 -14.02 3.65
N ALA A 197 -8.86 -13.09 2.93
CA ALA A 197 -8.82 -13.02 1.46
C ALA A 197 -7.49 -12.41 0.97
N VAL A 198 -6.41 -13.18 1.03
CA VAL A 198 -5.04 -12.69 0.79
C VAL A 198 -4.88 -12.13 -0.62
N ARG A 199 -5.19 -12.91 -1.66
CA ARG A 199 -4.95 -12.47 -3.05
C ARG A 199 -5.72 -11.21 -3.40
N ALA A 200 -7.00 -11.14 -3.04
CA ALA A 200 -7.84 -9.97 -3.28
C ALA A 200 -7.32 -8.72 -2.53
N SER A 201 -7.00 -8.88 -1.25
CA SER A 201 -6.51 -7.77 -0.40
C SER A 201 -5.13 -7.29 -0.82
N THR A 202 -4.26 -8.18 -1.31
CA THR A 202 -2.93 -7.85 -1.84
C THR A 202 -3.03 -7.10 -3.16
N ARG A 203 -3.91 -7.57 -4.05
CA ARG A 203 -4.10 -7.00 -5.39
C ARG A 203 -4.62 -5.56 -5.31
N HIS A 204 -5.54 -5.29 -4.39
CA HIS A 204 -6.23 -4.01 -4.32
C HIS A 204 -5.29 -2.79 -4.26
N PRO A 205 -4.36 -2.63 -3.29
CA PRO A 205 -3.50 -1.45 -3.21
C PRO A 205 -2.52 -1.30 -4.39
N ILE A 206 -2.12 -2.41 -5.01
CA ILE A 206 -1.25 -2.41 -6.20
C ILE A 206 -1.97 -1.77 -7.38
N TYR A 207 -3.15 -2.31 -7.69
CA TYR A 207 -3.95 -1.85 -8.82
C TYR A 207 -4.55 -0.48 -8.57
N GLU A 208 -5.00 -0.19 -7.36
CA GLU A 208 -5.60 1.10 -7.04
C GLU A 208 -4.57 2.23 -7.15
N ASN A 209 -3.34 2.04 -6.68
CA ASN A 209 -2.27 3.02 -6.87
C ASN A 209 -1.97 3.26 -8.36
N PHE A 210 -1.96 2.19 -9.17
CA PHE A 210 -1.80 2.32 -10.61
C PHE A 210 -2.94 3.10 -11.26
N ARG A 211 -4.21 2.81 -10.89
CA ARG A 211 -5.39 3.52 -11.39
C ARG A 211 -5.37 4.99 -11.01
N VAL A 212 -4.95 5.33 -9.79
CA VAL A 212 -4.80 6.73 -9.35
C VAL A 212 -3.76 7.44 -10.20
N LYS A 213 -2.58 6.84 -10.43
CA LYS A 213 -1.54 7.45 -11.28
C LYS A 213 -2.03 7.72 -12.70
N VAL A 214 -2.74 6.77 -13.31
CA VAL A 214 -3.31 6.92 -14.66
C VAL A 214 -4.46 7.95 -14.68
N SER A 215 -5.32 7.95 -13.67
CA SER A 215 -6.44 8.90 -13.60
C SER A 215 -5.97 10.33 -13.40
N THR A 216 -4.97 10.52 -12.53
CA THR A 216 -4.36 11.83 -12.29
C THR A 216 -3.73 12.40 -13.56
N SER A 217 -3.01 11.59 -14.35
CA SER A 217 -2.46 12.07 -15.61
C SER A 217 -3.56 12.49 -16.58
N VAL A 218 -4.63 11.70 -16.73
CA VAL A 218 -5.75 12.03 -17.62
C VAL A 218 -6.49 13.29 -17.16
N ILE A 219 -6.74 13.44 -15.85
CA ILE A 219 -7.43 14.61 -15.31
C ILE A 219 -6.57 15.87 -15.49
N ILE A 220 -5.27 15.79 -15.19
CA ILE A 220 -4.35 16.91 -15.36
C ILE A 220 -4.23 17.29 -16.84
N ASP A 221 -4.08 16.33 -17.74
CA ASP A 221 -4.01 16.58 -19.18
C ASP A 221 -5.31 17.20 -19.70
N TYR A 222 -6.46 16.70 -19.27
CA TYR A 222 -7.77 17.25 -19.63
C TYR A 222 -7.95 18.69 -19.15
N ILE A 223 -7.48 19.00 -17.94
CA ILE A 223 -7.52 20.36 -17.37
C ILE A 223 -6.55 21.30 -18.08
N ASN A 224 -5.33 20.84 -18.40
CA ASN A 224 -4.30 21.64 -19.04
C ASN A 224 -4.54 21.86 -20.54
N CYS A 225 -5.21 20.94 -21.23
CA CYS A 225 -5.52 21.06 -22.65
C CYS A 225 -6.63 22.09 -22.96
N GLY A 226 -7.25 22.70 -21.95
CA GLY A 226 -8.21 23.80 -22.11
C GLY A 226 -9.43 23.40 -22.95
N ALA A 227 -10.51 23.00 -22.29
CA ALA A 227 -11.84 23.11 -22.89
C ALA A 227 -12.29 24.57 -22.89
#